data_AF-A0A952RMB4-F1
#
_entry.id   AF-A0A952RMB4-F1
#
_cell.length_a   1.000
_cell.length_b   1.000
_cell.length_c   1.000
_cell.angle_alpha   90.00
_cell.angle_beta   90.00
_cell.angle_gamma   90.00
#
_symmetry.space_group_name_H-M   'P 1'
#
loop_
_entity.id
_entity.type
_entity.pdbx_description
1 polymer ?
#
loop_
_entity_poly.entity_id
_entity_poly.type
_entity_poly.pdbx_seq_one_letter_code
_entity_poly.pdbx_strand_id
1 'polypeptide(L)' 'MTLLDVLAGILVLGAAAAFVWGALALSRASDVEAIYFLVVGIVALRAGVQLVRPGANA' A
#
# COMPACT_ATOMS: atom_id res chain seq x y z
N MET A 1 -17.87 8.89 10.04
CA MET A 1 -16.93 8.13 9.19
C MET A 1 -17.70 7.65 7.99
N THR A 2 -17.27 8.01 6.79
CA THR A 2 -17.89 7.57 5.53
C THR A 2 -17.36 6.20 5.14
N LEU A 3 -18.06 5.50 4.23
CA LEU A 3 -17.58 4.23 3.67
C LEU A 3 -16.20 4.40 2.99
N LEU A 4 -15.97 5.53 2.34
CA LEU A 4 -14.70 5.84 1.68
C LEU A 4 -13.55 5.96 2.68
N ASP A 5 -13.80 6.55 3.86
CA ASP A 5 -12.79 6.63 4.93
C ASP A 5 -12.37 5.24 5.43
N VAL A 6 -13.33 4.33 5.57
CA VAL A 6 -13.06 2.94 5.99
C VAL A 6 -12.24 2.20 4.94
N LEU A 7 -12.61 2.31 3.66
CA LEU A 7 -11.87 1.69 2.55
C LEU A 7 -10.45 2.25 2.43
N ALA A 8 -10.28 3.57 2.57
CA ALA A 8 -8.97 4.20 2.59
C ALA A 8 -8.12 3.70 3.78
N GLY A 9 -8.71 3.55 4.96
CA GLY A 9 -8.05 2.96 6.12
C GLY A 9 -7.57 1.52 5.87
N ILE A 10 -8.41 0.68 5.26
CA ILE A 10 -8.06 -0.69 4.89
C ILE A 10 -6.88 -0.71 3.90
N LEU A 11 -6.89 0.18 2.90
CA LEU A 11 -5.80 0.28 1.92
C LEU A 11 -4.48 0.71 2.56
N VAL A 12 -4.52 1.64 3.53
CA VAL A 12 -3.32 2.05 4.28
C VAL A 12 -2.79 0.89 5.13
N LEU A 13 -3.65 0.14 5.81
CA LEU A 13 -3.24 -1.05 6.57
C LEU A 13 -2.65 -2.13 5.66
N GLY A 14 -3.25 -2.36 4.49
CA GLY A 14 -2.73 -3.27 3.48
C GLY A 14 -1.37 -2.84 2.95
N ALA A 15 -1.18 -1.55 2.67
CA ALA A 15 0.11 -0.99 2.25
C ALA A 15 1.19 -1.17 3.32
N ALA A 16 0.87 -0.88 4.59
CA ALA A 16 1.78 -1.08 5.70
C ALA A 16 2.20 -2.55 5.84
N ALA A 17 1.25 -3.49 5.75
CA ALA A 17 1.53 -4.92 5.80
C ALA A 17 2.42 -5.36 4.61
N ALA A 18 2.13 -4.88 3.40
CA ALA A 18 2.96 -5.14 2.22
C ALA A 18 4.40 -4.65 2.42
N PHE A 19 4.61 -3.43 2.92
CA PHE A 19 5.95 -2.92 3.19
C PHE A 19 6.71 -3.74 4.25
N VAL A 20 6.02 -4.20 5.30
CA VAL A 20 6.63 -5.08 6.32
C VAL A 20 7.06 -6.42 5.70
N TRP A 21 6.20 -7.06 4.91
CA TRP A 21 6.56 -8.32 4.25
C TRP A 21 7.64 -8.13 3.19
N GLY A 22 7.63 -7.02 2.45
CA GLY A 22 8.69 -6.66 1.52
C GLY A 22 10.04 -6.49 2.21
N ALA A 23 10.06 -5.83 3.37
CA ALA A 23 11.28 -5.69 4.19
C ALA A 23 11.79 -7.05 4.71
N LEU A 24 10.88 -7.95 5.11
CA LEU A 24 11.21 -9.31 5.50
C LEU A 24 11.68 -10.19 4.32
N ALA A 25 11.19 -9.95 3.12
CA ALA A 25 11.68 -10.61 1.91
C ALA A 25 13.09 -10.12 1.57
N LEU A 26 13.33 -8.81 1.68
CA LEU A 26 14.64 -8.20 1.43
C LEU A 26 15.69 -8.70 2.43
N SER A 27 15.34 -8.88 3.70
CA SER A 27 16.26 -9.45 4.71
C SER A 27 16.61 -10.92 4.44
N ARG A 28 15.82 -11.63 3.63
CA ARG A 28 16.06 -13.00 3.17
C ARG A 28 16.69 -13.07 1.78
N ALA A 29 17.12 -11.93 1.20
CA ALA A 29 17.64 -11.81 -0.16
C ALA A 29 16.67 -12.32 -1.25
N SER A 30 15.36 -12.22 -1.00
CA SER A 30 14.30 -12.55 -1.96
C SER A 30 13.89 -11.28 -2.72
N ASP A 31 14.72 -10.86 -3.68
CA ASP A 31 14.58 -9.56 -4.36
C ASP A 31 13.26 -9.42 -5.12
N VAL A 32 12.84 -10.46 -5.84
CA VAL A 32 11.59 -10.45 -6.63
C VAL A 32 10.37 -10.29 -5.72
N GLU A 33 10.35 -11.00 -4.59
CA GLU A 33 9.28 -10.91 -3.60
C GLU A 33 9.27 -9.55 -2.90
N ALA A 34 10.45 -9.00 -2.57
CA ALA A 34 10.57 -7.67 -2.01
C ALA A 34 10.04 -6.58 -2.96
N ILE A 35 10.39 -6.66 -4.25
CA ILE A 35 9.90 -5.74 -5.28
C ILE A 35 8.38 -5.89 -5.47
N TYR A 36 7.88 -7.12 -5.48
CA TYR A 36 6.43 -7.38 -5.56
C TYR A 36 5.67 -6.67 -4.44
N PHE A 37 6.11 -6.87 -3.18
CA PHE A 37 5.49 -6.23 -2.03
C PHE A 37 5.61 -4.70 -2.03
N LEU A 38 6.75 -4.17 -2.52
CA LEU A 38 6.94 -2.73 -2.71
C LEU A 38 5.91 -2.15 -3.68
N VAL A 39 5.75 -2.77 -4.86
CA VAL A 39 4.80 -2.31 -5.87
C VAL A 39 3.37 -2.36 -5.35
N VAL A 40 2.98 -3.46 -4.70
CA VAL A 40 1.64 -3.60 -4.09
C VAL A 40 1.41 -2.53 -3.03
N GLY A 41 2.37 -2.28 -2.15
CA GLY A 41 2.27 -1.27 -1.10
C GLY A 41 2.09 0.15 -1.67
N ILE A 42 2.88 0.50 -2.69
CA ILE A 42 2.76 1.81 -3.37
C ILE A 42 1.39 1.98 -4.02
N VAL A 43 0.91 0.95 -4.73
CA VAL A 43 -0.39 1.00 -5.41
C VAL A 43 -1.54 1.13 -4.41
N ALA A 44 -1.53 0.34 -3.33
CA ALA A 44 -2.53 0.42 -2.28
C ALA A 44 -2.55 1.79 -1.60
N LEU A 45 -1.37 2.34 -1.28
CA LEU A 45 -1.27 3.66 -0.67
C LEU A 45 -1.79 4.77 -1.61
N ARG A 46 -1.41 4.72 -2.90
CA ARG A 46 -1.89 5.66 -3.91
C ARG A 46 -3.41 5.61 -4.07
N ALA A 47 -3.99 4.42 -4.14
CA ALA A 47 -5.44 4.25 -4.22
C ALA A 47 -6.14 4.82 -2.98
N GLY A 48 -5.58 4.59 -1.78
CA GLY A 48 -6.10 5.17 -0.53
C GLY A 48 -6.10 6.70 -0.55
N VAL A 49 -5.03 7.33 -1.04
CA VAL A 49 -4.94 8.80 -1.17
C VAL A 49 -5.98 9.33 -2.17
N GLN A 50 -6.15 8.66 -3.32
CA GLN A 50 -7.12 9.05 -4.34
C GLN A 50 -8.57 8.97 -3.85
N LEU A 51 -8.89 7.98 -3.01
CA LEU A 51 -10.21 7.83 -2.40
C LEU A 51 -10.58 8.98 -1.46
N VAL A 52 -9.60 9.48 -0.70
CA VAL A 52 -9.82 10.57 0.28
C VAL A 52 -9.70 11.95 -0.37
N ARG A 53 -8.98 12.07 -1.49
CA ARG A 53 -8.77 13.33 -2.23
C ARG A 53 -9.12 13.17 -3.71
N PRO A 54 -10.41 13.03 -4.06
CA PRO A 54 -10.83 12.97 -5.45
C PRO A 54 -10.45 14.28 -6.16
N GLY A 55 -9.56 14.20 -7.15
CA GLY A 55 -9.03 15.35 -7.91
C GLY A 55 -7.58 15.74 -7.61
N ALA A 56 -6.90 15.06 -6.67
CA ALA A 56 -5.46 15.12 -6.59
C ALA A 56 -4.88 14.38 -7.81
N ASN A 57 -4.68 15.11 -8.90
CA ASN A 57 -3.97 14.59 -10.07
C ASN A 57 -2.56 14.19 -9.65
N ALA A 58 -2.10 13.05 -10.17
CA ALA A 58 -0.78 12.50 -9.91
C ALA A 58 0.33 13.36 -10.50
#